data_AF-A0A842J0D9-F1
#
_entry.id   AF-A0A842J0D9-F1
#
_cell.length_a   1.000
_cell.length_b   1.000
_cell.length_c   1.000
_cell.angle_alpha   90.00
_cell.angle_beta   90.00
_cell.angle_gamma   90.00
#
_symmetry.space_group_name_H-M   'P 1'
#
loop_
_entity.id
_entity.type
_entity.pdbx_description
1 polymer ?
#
loop_
_entity_poly.entity_id
_entity_poly.type
_entity_poly.pdbx_seq_one_letter_code
_entity_poly.pdbx_strand_id
1 'polypeptide(L)'
;MKIFVYGSLREGFYNFDIYIHENAKKIEMGEIKGKLYAIKDKEYPALLEGEETVKGEIITLKDCDIESMDSMENYFGENNPNNEYNKVLMDIKNLETGEIEKLNVYVYNTTNPDFNFENLTYIPSGDWKEYKNS
;
A
#
# COMPACT_ATOMS: atom_id res chain seq x y z
N MET A 1 0.93 -16.75 -2.00
CA MET A 1 0.84 -15.63 -2.97
C MET A 1 1.73 -14.48 -2.51
N LYS A 2 1.95 -13.43 -3.32
CA LYS A 2 2.71 -12.24 -2.93
C LYS A 2 1.84 -10.98 -3.03
N ILE A 3 2.01 -10.06 -2.10
CA ILE A 3 1.42 -8.72 -2.11
C ILE A 3 2.51 -7.68 -1.85
N PHE A 4 2.27 -6.44 -2.29
CA PHE A 4 3.11 -5.31 -1.92
C PHE A 4 2.31 -4.32 -1.08
N VAL A 5 2.86 -3.95 0.08
CA VAL A 5 2.23 -3.02 1.03
C VAL A 5 3.21 -1.91 1.40
N TYR A 6 2.72 -0.68 1.46
CA TYR A 6 3.57 0.51 1.71
C TYR A 6 3.10 1.33 2.92
N GLY A 7 1.98 0.95 3.56
CA GLY A 7 1.30 1.71 4.61
C GLY A 7 1.04 0.91 5.88
N SER A 8 -0.19 1.01 6.40
CA SER A 8 -0.64 0.40 7.66
C SER A 8 -0.63 -1.13 7.68
N LEU A 9 -0.55 -1.78 6.52
CA LEU A 9 -0.38 -3.23 6.38
C LEU A 9 1.08 -3.71 6.51
N ARG A 10 2.05 -2.81 6.69
CA ARG A 10 3.45 -3.20 6.90
C ARG A 10 3.68 -3.77 8.29
N GLU A 11 4.70 -4.60 8.44
CA GLU A 11 5.06 -5.26 9.72
C GLU A 11 5.20 -4.24 10.85
N GLY A 12 4.61 -4.53 12.02
CA GLY A 12 4.66 -3.62 13.19
C GLY A 12 3.56 -2.55 13.23
N PHE A 13 2.62 -2.56 12.28
CA PHE A 13 1.38 -1.79 12.35
C PHE A 13 0.17 -2.68 12.67
N TYR A 14 -0.87 -2.08 13.22
CA TYR A 14 -2.09 -2.75 13.67
C TYR A 14 -2.78 -3.60 12.57
N ASN A 15 -2.85 -3.11 11.33
CA ASN A 15 -3.50 -3.88 10.27
C ASN A 15 -2.64 -5.08 9.82
N PHE A 16 -1.32 -5.04 9.97
CA PHE A 16 -0.49 -6.22 9.73
C PHE A 16 -0.84 -7.34 10.70
N ASP A 17 -0.97 -7.02 12.00
CA ASP A 17 -1.28 -8.00 13.04
C ASP A 17 -2.64 -8.69 12.81
N ILE A 18 -3.64 -7.95 12.31
CA ILE A 18 -4.97 -8.48 12.04
C ILE A 18 -5.03 -9.30 10.76
N TYR A 19 -4.49 -8.77 9.66
CA TYR A 19 -4.78 -9.29 8.32
C TYR A 19 -3.65 -10.15 7.73
N ILE A 20 -2.41 -10.00 8.22
CA ILE A 20 -1.23 -10.55 7.56
C ILE A 20 -0.42 -11.49 8.45
N HIS A 21 -0.22 -11.15 9.74
CA HIS A 21 0.75 -11.80 10.63
C HIS A 21 0.70 -13.33 10.60
N GLU A 22 -0.48 -13.92 10.81
CA GLU A 22 -0.67 -15.39 10.85
C GLU A 22 -0.31 -16.11 9.54
N ASN A 23 -0.30 -15.39 8.43
CA ASN A 23 -0.12 -15.96 7.09
C ASN A 23 1.22 -15.57 6.43
N ALA A 24 1.97 -14.63 7.02
CA ALA A 24 3.25 -14.17 6.50
C ALA A 24 4.32 -15.27 6.60
N LYS A 25 4.91 -15.63 5.45
CA LYS A 25 6.03 -16.58 5.35
C LYS A 25 7.38 -15.90 5.17
N LYS A 26 7.40 -14.81 4.40
CA LYS A 26 8.59 -14.02 4.10
C LYS A 26 8.18 -12.58 3.89
N ILE A 27 8.94 -11.66 4.44
CA ILE A 27 8.78 -10.21 4.27
C ILE A 27 10.11 -9.72 3.71
N GLU A 28 10.06 -9.04 2.58
CA GLU A 28 11.21 -8.50 1.86
C GLU A 28 10.97 -7.02 1.59
N MET A 29 12.03 -6.21 1.55
CA MET A 29 11.87 -4.80 1.21
C MET A 29 11.67 -4.63 -0.30
N GLY A 30 10.76 -3.73 -0.67
CA GLY A 30 10.48 -3.38 -2.06
C GLY A 30 10.33 -1.88 -2.28
N GLU A 31 10.57 -1.46 -3.52
CA GLU A 31 10.37 -0.09 -3.98
C GLU A 31 9.41 -0.04 -5.16
N ILE A 32 8.56 0.97 -5.17
CA ILE A 32 7.63 1.26 -6.26
C ILE A 32 7.77 2.73 -6.69
N LYS A 33 7.39 3.02 -7.93
CA LYS A 33 7.24 4.39 -8.41
C LYS A 33 5.91 5.00 -7.98
N GLY A 34 5.98 6.17 -7.36
CA GLY A 34 4.81 6.93 -6.94
C GLY A 34 5.17 8.05 -5.97
N LYS A 35 4.15 8.72 -5.47
CA LYS A 35 4.26 9.73 -4.40
C LYS A 35 3.41 9.33 -3.22
N LEU A 36 3.99 9.41 -2.04
CA LEU A 36 3.33 9.02 -0.80
C LEU A 36 2.80 10.26 -0.06
N TYR A 37 1.60 10.15 0.46
CA TYR A 37 0.94 11.22 1.22
C TYR A 37 0.32 10.67 2.51
N ALA A 38 0.39 11.44 3.58
CA ALA A 38 -0.47 11.24 4.74
C ALA A 38 -1.86 11.83 4.45
N ILE A 39 -2.92 11.12 4.80
CA ILE A 39 -4.29 11.61 4.68
C ILE A 39 -4.69 12.22 6.04
N LYS A 40 -5.23 13.43 6.01
CA LYS A 40 -5.69 14.14 7.22
C LYS A 40 -6.66 13.28 8.03
N ASP A 41 -6.42 13.20 9.34
CA ASP A 41 -7.23 12.46 10.31
C ASP A 41 -7.31 10.93 10.05
N LYS A 42 -6.36 10.36 9.27
CA LYS A 42 -6.25 8.92 9.00
C LYS A 42 -4.88 8.37 9.41
N GLU A 43 -4.86 7.10 9.77
CA GLU A 43 -3.67 6.36 10.20
C GLU A 43 -3.11 5.44 9.10
N TYR A 44 -3.34 5.82 7.83
CA TYR A 44 -2.86 5.12 6.66
C TYR A 44 -2.54 6.11 5.52
N PRO A 45 -1.59 5.79 4.62
CA PRO A 45 -1.16 6.70 3.57
C PRO A 45 -1.90 6.53 2.25
N ALA A 46 -1.89 7.57 1.42
CA ALA A 46 -2.27 7.52 0.01
C ALA A 46 -1.04 7.39 -0.89
N LEU A 47 -1.00 6.37 -1.74
CA LEU A 47 -0.09 6.29 -2.87
C LEU A 47 -0.76 6.89 -4.12
N LEU A 48 -0.11 7.89 -4.71
CA LEU A 48 -0.50 8.51 -5.97
C LEU A 48 0.55 8.26 -7.04
N GLU A 49 0.16 8.44 -8.30
CA GLU A 49 1.07 8.34 -9.46
C GLU A 49 2.22 9.36 -9.36
N GLY A 50 3.41 8.94 -9.79
CA GLY A 50 4.60 9.77 -9.87
C GLY A 50 5.89 8.96 -10.04
N GLU A 51 6.99 9.67 -10.26
CA GLU A 51 8.31 9.08 -10.56
C GLU A 51 9.25 8.93 -9.35
N GLU A 52 8.78 9.40 -8.19
CA GLU A 52 9.49 9.32 -6.93
C GLU A 52 9.44 7.87 -6.39
N THR A 53 10.24 7.58 -5.37
CA THR A 53 10.38 6.21 -4.87
C THR A 53 9.63 6.07 -3.56
N VAL A 54 8.70 5.12 -3.50
CA VAL A 54 7.97 4.74 -2.29
C VAL A 54 8.48 3.39 -1.80
N LYS A 55 8.79 3.30 -0.52
CA LYS A 55 9.29 2.10 0.15
C LYS A 55 8.13 1.32 0.75
N GLY A 56 8.18 0.01 0.59
CA GLY A 56 7.23 -0.91 1.18
C GLY A 56 7.83 -2.29 1.36
N GLU A 57 6.94 -3.26 1.53
CA GLU A 57 7.26 -4.65 1.82
C GLU A 57 6.56 -5.55 0.81
N ILE A 58 7.33 -6.46 0.22
CA ILE A 58 6.84 -7.61 -0.53
C ILE A 58 6.60 -8.73 0.48
N ILE A 59 5.36 -9.13 0.66
CA ILE A 59 4.98 -10.14 1.65
C ILE A 59 4.54 -11.39 0.92
N THR A 60 5.26 -12.49 1.16
CA THR A 60 4.88 -13.83 0.71
C THR A 60 3.95 -14.45 1.74
N LEU A 61 2.71 -14.73 1.34
CA LEU A 61 1.65 -15.28 2.19
C LEU A 61 1.40 -16.77 1.89
N LYS A 62 1.08 -17.56 2.93
CA LYS A 62 0.61 -18.96 2.79
C LYS A 62 -0.76 -19.03 2.15
N ASP A 63 -1.75 -18.57 2.90
CA ASP A 63 -3.16 -18.42 2.55
C ASP A 63 -3.50 -16.96 2.84
N CYS A 64 -4.27 -16.29 1.98
CA CYS A 64 -4.64 -14.90 2.20
C CYS A 64 -6.12 -14.73 1.96
N ASP A 65 -6.81 -14.18 2.94
CA ASP A 65 -8.17 -13.73 2.77
C ASP A 65 -8.16 -12.35 2.09
N ILE A 66 -8.05 -12.39 0.77
CA ILE A 66 -8.04 -11.18 -0.06
C ILE A 66 -9.34 -10.42 0.07
N GLU A 67 -10.48 -11.09 0.27
CA GLU A 67 -11.77 -10.40 0.43
C GLU A 67 -11.82 -9.58 1.72
N SER A 68 -11.28 -10.10 2.82
CA SER A 68 -11.13 -9.32 4.06
C SER A 68 -10.20 -8.13 3.91
N MET A 69 -9.10 -8.27 3.16
CA MET A 69 -8.20 -7.16 2.86
C MET A 69 -8.89 -6.11 1.96
N ASP A 70 -9.61 -6.54 0.93
CA ASP A 70 -10.34 -5.67 0.01
C ASP A 70 -11.39 -4.85 0.76
N SER A 71 -12.14 -5.50 1.65
CA SER A 71 -13.11 -4.81 2.49
C SER A 71 -12.45 -3.80 3.43
N MET A 72 -11.25 -4.07 3.95
CA MET A 72 -10.54 -3.15 4.83
C MET A 72 -10.00 -1.94 4.07
N GLU A 73 -9.50 -2.16 2.85
CA GLU A 73 -8.98 -1.12 1.95
C GLU A 73 -10.11 -0.36 1.21
N ASN A 74 -11.38 -0.60 1.56
CA ASN A 74 -12.56 -0.05 0.88
C ASN A 74 -12.51 -0.22 -0.65
N TYR A 75 -12.10 -1.42 -1.10
CA TYR A 75 -12.10 -1.84 -2.49
C TYR A 75 -13.34 -2.69 -2.81
N PHE A 76 -14.14 -2.22 -3.76
CA PHE A 76 -15.43 -2.80 -4.14
C PHE A 76 -15.43 -3.38 -5.56
N GLY A 77 -14.24 -3.65 -6.11
CA GLY A 77 -14.06 -4.20 -7.46
C GLY A 77 -13.49 -3.19 -8.46
N GLU A 78 -13.15 -3.71 -9.65
CA GLU A 78 -12.52 -2.94 -10.72
C GLU A 78 -13.44 -1.82 -11.22
N ASN A 79 -12.89 -0.63 -11.45
CA ASN A 79 -13.59 0.55 -11.97
C ASN A 79 -14.78 1.04 -11.11
N ASN A 80 -14.84 0.65 -9.84
CA ASN A 80 -15.85 1.18 -8.93
C ASN A 80 -15.45 2.59 -8.46
N PRO A 81 -16.23 3.64 -8.76
CA PRO A 81 -15.87 5.01 -8.41
C PRO A 81 -15.84 5.25 -6.90
N ASN A 82 -16.51 4.41 -6.11
CA ASN A 82 -16.56 4.53 -4.66
C ASN A 82 -15.37 3.86 -3.95
N ASN A 83 -14.45 3.23 -4.70
CA ASN A 83 -13.22 2.68 -4.12
C ASN A 83 -12.45 3.80 -3.41
N GLU A 84 -11.97 3.55 -2.18
CA GLU A 84 -10.96 4.43 -1.58
C GLU A 84 -9.59 4.14 -2.21
N TYR A 85 -9.29 2.85 -2.40
CA TYR A 85 -8.12 2.38 -3.14
C TYR A 85 -8.53 1.51 -4.31
N ASN A 86 -7.90 1.72 -5.46
CA ASN A 86 -7.96 0.81 -6.61
C ASN A 86 -6.83 -0.21 -6.53
N LYS A 87 -7.07 -1.45 -6.95
CA LYS A 87 -5.99 -2.42 -7.18
C LYS A 87 -5.39 -2.23 -8.55
N VAL A 88 -4.09 -1.93 -8.58
CA VAL A 88 -3.33 -1.74 -9.81
C VAL A 88 -2.15 -2.70 -9.84
N LEU A 89 -1.93 -3.37 -10.97
CA LEU A 89 -0.74 -4.18 -11.18
C LEU A 89 0.43 -3.26 -11.50
N MET A 90 1.46 -3.26 -10.65
CA MET A 90 2.61 -2.36 -10.78
C MET A 90 3.92 -3.15 -10.75
N ASP A 91 4.99 -2.52 -11.24
CA ASP A 91 6.35 -3.03 -11.16
C ASP A 91 6.99 -2.64 -9.82
N ILE A 92 7.35 -3.64 -9.01
CA ILE A 92 8.01 -3.48 -7.71
C ILE A 92 9.44 -3.99 -7.84
N LYS A 93 10.42 -3.16 -7.47
CA LYS A 93 11.80 -3.59 -7.34
C LYS A 93 12.01 -4.24 -5.98
N ASN A 94 12.29 -5.55 -5.96
CA ASN A 94 12.71 -6.26 -4.76
C ASN A 94 14.15 -5.84 -4.41
N LEU A 95 14.35 -5.28 -3.21
CA LEU A 95 15.66 -4.77 -2.80
C LEU A 95 16.64 -5.85 -2.33
N GLU A 96 16.13 -7.03 -1.95
CA GLU A 96 16.98 -8.15 -1.58
C GLU A 96 17.54 -8.87 -2.81
N THR A 97 16.71 -9.09 -3.84
CA THR A 97 17.10 -9.84 -5.04
C THR A 97 17.54 -8.95 -6.20
N GLY A 98 17.09 -7.69 -6.22
CA GLY A 98 17.29 -6.76 -7.33
C GLY A 98 16.33 -7.00 -8.52
N GLU A 99 15.43 -7.98 -8.43
CA GLU A 99 14.47 -8.31 -9.49
C GLU A 99 13.27 -7.35 -9.49
N ILE A 100 12.61 -7.26 -10.65
CA ILE A 100 11.32 -6.56 -10.78
C ILE A 100 10.19 -7.59 -10.72
N GLU A 101 9.29 -7.42 -9.77
CA GLU A 101 8.09 -8.24 -9.57
C GLU A 101 6.83 -7.47 -9.95
N LYS A 102 5.91 -8.09 -10.70
CA LYS A 102 4.59 -7.50 -10.98
C LYS A 102 3.58 -7.94 -9.94
N LEU A 103 3.16 -7.01 -9.07
CA LEU A 103 2.25 -7.29 -7.95
C LEU A 103 1.09 -6.31 -7.92
N ASN A 104 -0.04 -6.73 -7.36
CA ASN A 104 -1.16 -5.84 -7.11
C ASN A 104 -0.84 -4.90 -5.95
N VAL A 105 -1.19 -3.63 -6.12
CA VAL A 105 -0.95 -2.55 -5.17
C VAL A 105 -2.24 -1.75 -5.01
N TYR A 106 -2.58 -1.40 -3.77
CA TYR A 106 -3.67 -0.47 -3.48
C TYR A 106 -3.21 0.96 -3.78
N VAL A 107 -3.77 1.59 -4.81
CA VAL A 107 -3.45 2.97 -5.22
C VAL A 107 -4.63 3.86 -4.89
N TYR A 108 -4.38 5.00 -4.24
CA TYR A 108 -5.46 5.86 -3.76
C TYR A 108 -6.28 6.42 -4.93
N ASN A 109 -7.61 6.32 -4.83
CA ASN A 109 -8.50 6.63 -5.93
C ASN A 109 -8.77 8.13 -6.05
N THR A 110 -8.03 8.81 -6.92
CA THR A 110 -8.21 10.24 -7.20
C THR A 110 -9.50 10.58 -7.95
N THR A 111 -10.21 9.56 -8.47
CA THR A 111 -11.50 9.74 -9.13
C THR A 111 -12.69 9.54 -8.18
N ASN A 112 -12.43 9.18 -6.92
CA ASN A 112 -13.47 9.06 -5.90
C ASN A 112 -14.15 10.42 -5.69
N PRO A 113 -15.49 10.50 -5.63
CA PRO A 113 -16.21 11.75 -5.38
C PRO A 113 -15.81 12.49 -4.09
N ASP A 114 -15.35 11.76 -3.07
CA ASP A 114 -14.90 12.30 -1.79
C ASP A 114 -13.39 12.65 -1.79
N PHE A 115 -12.70 12.46 -2.92
CA PHE A 115 -11.29 12.82 -3.06
C PHE A 115 -11.09 14.32 -2.88
N ASN A 116 -10.18 14.69 -1.97
CA ASN A 116 -9.76 16.07 -1.78
C ASN A 116 -8.25 16.14 -1.55
N PHE A 117 -7.53 16.74 -2.49
CA PHE A 117 -6.08 16.87 -2.41
C PHE A 117 -5.61 17.75 -1.24
N GLU A 118 -6.42 18.70 -0.77
CA GLU A 118 -6.10 19.55 0.40
C GLU A 118 -6.00 18.76 1.71
N ASN A 119 -6.54 17.53 1.74
CA ASN A 119 -6.41 16.63 2.89
C ASN A 119 -5.09 15.84 2.84
N LEU A 120 -4.26 16.00 1.81
CA LEU A 120 -3.03 15.22 1.64
C LEU A 120 -1.81 16.03 2.04
N THR A 121 -1.00 15.47 2.94
CA THR A 121 0.33 16.00 3.28
C THR A 121 1.40 15.14 2.64
N TYR A 122 2.22 15.73 1.77
CA TYR A 122 3.27 15.01 1.08
C TYR A 122 4.31 14.42 2.04
N ILE A 123 4.76 13.19 1.79
CA ILE A 123 5.81 12.50 2.54
C ILE A 123 7.04 12.35 1.63
N PRO A 124 8.03 13.28 1.71
CA PRO A 124 9.18 13.27 0.81
C PRO A 124 10.09 12.05 0.94
N SER A 125 10.10 11.38 2.10
CA SER A 125 10.90 10.17 2.30
C SER A 125 10.36 8.97 1.52
N GLY A 126 9.10 9.02 1.08
CA GLY A 126 8.41 7.88 0.47
C GLY A 126 8.24 6.69 1.40
N ASP A 127 8.44 6.84 2.72
CA ASP A 127 8.41 5.75 3.69
C ASP A 127 7.44 6.06 4.83
N TRP A 128 6.32 5.33 4.86
CA TRP A 128 5.30 5.48 5.90
C TRP A 128 5.83 5.14 7.31
N LYS A 129 6.69 4.13 7.44
CA LYS A 129 7.28 3.76 8.74
C LYS A 129 8.18 4.87 9.26
N GLU A 130 8.98 5.47 8.39
CA GLU A 130 9.82 6.61 8.76
C GLU A 130 8.95 7.79 9.21
N TYR A 131 7.91 8.13 8.43
CA TYR A 131 6.99 9.22 8.74
C TYR A 131 6.29 9.05 10.10
N LYS A 132 5.86 7.83 10.45
CA LYS A 132 5.17 7.56 11.74
C LYS A 132 6.10 7.52 12.96
N ASN A 133 7.41 7.37 12.75
CA ASN A 133 8.42 7.36 13.82
C ASN A 133 9.16 8.71 13.98
N SER A 134 8.80 9.71 13.17
CA SER A 134 9.36 11.07 13.19
C SER A 134 8.57 11.98 14.15
#